data_AF-A0AA42IUM1-F1
#
_entry.id   AF-A0AA42IUM1-F1
#
_cell.length_a   1.000
_cell.length_b   1.000
_cell.length_c   1.000
_cell.angle_alpha   90.00
_cell.angle_beta   90.00
_cell.angle_gamma   90.00
#
_symmetry.space_group_name_H-M   'P 1'
#
loop_
_entity.id
_entity.type
_entity.pdbx_description
1 polymer ?
#
loop_
_entity_poly.entity_id
_entity_poly.type
_entity_poly.pdbx_seq_one_letter_code
_entity_poly.pdbx_strand_id
1 'polypeptide(L)'
;MSKSSSPSSDLFAPPRKRSPARLNSLLWILEPMESDAAYQRRKMFGCDAAYLDESLYLVVADREPPWNGVMVCTSREHHAALMAEVPGLLEHPELGKWLYLPQTDEAFESHAATLVALALDRDPRMGVAPKPKTSRRKSWRAAD
;
A
#
# COMPACT_ATOMS: atom_id res chain seq x y z
N MET A 1 41.87 14.58 -30.30
CA MET A 1 40.46 15.00 -30.46
C MET A 1 39.61 13.78 -30.10
N SER A 2 38.67 13.77 -29.16
CA SER A 2 37.66 14.77 -28.82
C SER A 2 37.21 14.65 -27.36
N LYS A 3 36.75 15.78 -26.83
CA LYS A 3 36.30 16.01 -25.45
C LYS A 3 35.06 15.20 -25.10
N SER A 4 35.05 14.69 -23.87
CA SER A 4 33.87 14.26 -23.11
C SER A 4 32.88 15.43 -22.98
N SER A 5 31.63 15.20 -23.38
CA SER A 5 30.51 16.13 -23.15
C SER A 5 29.83 15.76 -21.82
N SER A 6 29.88 16.67 -20.85
CA SER A 6 28.99 16.65 -19.68
C SER A 6 27.66 17.33 -20.05
N PRO A 7 26.50 16.80 -19.61
CA PRO A 7 25.21 17.43 -19.90
C PRO A 7 25.01 18.68 -19.02
N SER A 8 24.76 19.81 -19.67
CA SER A 8 24.41 21.08 -19.03
C SER A 8 23.03 20.98 -18.38
N SER A 9 22.97 21.16 -17.05
CA SER A 9 21.72 21.32 -16.31
C SER A 9 21.29 22.77 -16.36
N ASP A 10 20.27 23.07 -17.16
CA ASP A 10 19.72 24.42 -17.27
C ASP A 10 18.95 24.80 -16.00
N LEU A 11 19.57 25.64 -15.15
CA LEU A 11 19.06 26.03 -13.83
C LEU A 11 17.77 26.87 -13.89
N PHE A 12 17.44 27.43 -15.05
CA PHE A 12 16.28 28.28 -15.27
C PHE A 12 15.13 27.58 -16.00
N ALA A 13 15.24 26.26 -16.24
CA ALA A 13 14.13 25.51 -16.80
C ALA A 13 12.93 25.53 -15.82
N PRO A 14 11.70 25.84 -16.28
CA PRO A 14 10.53 25.78 -15.42
C PRO A 14 10.40 24.37 -14.83
N PRO A 15 10.00 24.25 -13.54
CA PRO A 15 9.83 22.95 -12.92
C PRO A 15 8.89 22.11 -13.77
N ARG A 16 9.30 20.89 -14.13
CA ARG A 16 8.48 19.97 -14.90
C ARG A 16 7.10 19.91 -14.25
N LYS A 17 6.04 20.22 -15.01
CA LYS A 17 4.65 20.12 -14.53
C LYS A 17 4.46 18.73 -13.92
N ARG A 18 4.32 18.67 -12.59
CA ARG A 18 3.97 17.42 -11.91
C ARG A 18 2.55 17.09 -12.33
N SER A 19 2.37 16.03 -13.11
CA SER A 19 1.05 15.48 -13.36
C SER A 19 0.36 15.20 -12.01
N PRO A 20 -0.94 15.48 -11.88
CA PRO A 20 -1.67 15.14 -10.66
C PRO A 20 -1.48 13.66 -10.36
N ALA A 21 -1.29 13.34 -9.07
CA ALA A 21 -1.16 11.95 -8.65
C ALA A 21 -2.42 11.19 -9.08
N ARG A 22 -2.24 10.09 -9.81
CA ARG A 22 -3.34 9.22 -10.23
C ARG A 22 -4.13 8.79 -8.98
N LEU A 23 -5.45 8.96 -9.03
CA LEU A 23 -6.35 8.41 -8.02
C LEU A 23 -6.47 6.90 -8.28
N ASN A 24 -6.38 6.11 -7.22
CA ASN A 24 -6.55 4.68 -7.30
C ASN A 24 -8.02 4.35 -7.56
N SER A 25 -8.33 3.63 -8.64
CA SER A 25 -9.71 3.26 -8.99
C SER A 25 -10.38 2.35 -7.97
N LEU A 26 -9.60 1.63 -7.16
CA LEU A 26 -10.08 0.70 -6.11
C LEU A 26 -10.20 1.37 -4.74
N LEU A 27 -10.09 2.70 -4.67
CA LEU A 27 -10.17 3.43 -3.39
C LEU A 27 -11.51 3.20 -2.66
N TRP A 28 -12.58 2.94 -3.41
CA TRP A 28 -13.92 2.67 -2.88
C TRP A 28 -13.96 1.50 -1.88
N ILE A 29 -13.02 0.54 -1.99
CA ILE A 29 -12.91 -0.59 -1.06
C ILE A 29 -12.58 -0.10 0.36
N LEU A 30 -11.82 0.99 0.47
CA LEU A 30 -11.43 1.54 1.77
C LEU A 30 -12.45 2.52 2.36
N GLU A 31 -13.44 2.96 1.57
CA GLU A 31 -14.45 3.93 1.99
C GLU A 31 -15.20 3.52 3.28
N PRO A 32 -15.63 2.26 3.46
CA PRO A 32 -16.30 1.85 4.71
C PRO A 32 -15.42 2.01 5.95
N MET A 33 -14.09 1.93 5.79
CA MET A 33 -13.14 2.08 6.89
C MET A 33 -12.98 3.54 7.32
N GLU A 34 -13.30 4.51 6.46
CA GLU A 34 -13.10 5.94 6.75
C GLU A 34 -14.01 6.47 7.87
N SER A 35 -15.08 5.75 8.20
CA SER A 35 -15.97 6.08 9.32
C SER A 35 -15.38 5.70 10.69
N ASP A 36 -14.34 4.88 10.72
CA ASP A 36 -13.69 4.46 11.96
C ASP A 36 -12.73 5.53 12.48
N ALA A 37 -12.83 5.88 13.77
CA ALA A 37 -12.01 6.92 14.37
C ALA A 37 -10.50 6.60 14.40
N ALA A 38 -10.13 5.31 14.39
CA ALA A 38 -8.74 4.87 14.36
C ALA A 38 -8.17 4.76 12.94
N TYR A 39 -8.99 5.02 11.91
CA TYR A 39 -8.59 4.90 10.52
C TYR A 39 -7.59 5.97 10.10
N GLN A 40 -6.56 5.53 9.37
CA GLN A 40 -5.67 6.42 8.65
C GLN A 40 -5.39 5.87 7.27
N ARG A 41 -5.51 6.73 6.25
CA ARG A 41 -5.08 6.41 4.89
C ARG A 41 -3.72 7.03 4.58
N ARG A 42 -2.80 6.23 4.02
CA ARG A 42 -1.47 6.70 3.60
C ARG A 42 -1.17 6.27 2.18
N LYS A 43 -0.55 7.16 1.40
CA LYS A 43 0.00 6.79 0.09
C LYS A 43 1.28 5.99 0.28
N MET A 44 1.35 4.80 -0.33
CA MET A 44 2.52 3.93 -0.27
C MET A 44 2.84 3.40 -1.65
N PHE A 45 4.02 3.77 -2.17
CA PHE A 45 4.48 3.35 -3.50
C PHE A 45 3.52 3.68 -4.64
N GLY A 46 2.61 4.64 -4.44
CA GLY A 46 1.52 5.04 -5.32
C GLY A 46 0.34 4.06 -5.35
N CYS A 47 0.15 3.33 -4.26
CA CYS A 47 -1.04 2.62 -3.82
C CYS A 47 -1.64 3.36 -2.61
N ASP A 48 -2.83 2.96 -2.16
CA ASP A 48 -3.47 3.48 -0.96
C ASP A 48 -3.50 2.42 0.12
N ALA A 49 -2.93 2.74 1.28
CA ALA A 49 -2.81 1.86 2.43
C ALA A 49 -3.76 2.31 3.55
N ALA A 50 -4.57 1.38 4.04
CA ALA A 50 -5.47 1.54 5.16
C ALA A 50 -4.82 1.05 6.46
N TYR A 51 -4.77 1.94 7.43
CA TYR A 51 -4.32 1.66 8.79
C TYR A 51 -5.49 1.75 9.75
N LEU A 52 -5.49 0.90 10.77
CA LEU A 52 -6.32 1.00 11.96
C LEU A 52 -5.39 0.85 13.16
N ASP A 53 -5.55 1.71 14.17
CA ASP A 53 -4.74 1.64 15.39
C ASP A 53 -3.22 1.64 15.10
N GLU A 54 -2.83 2.48 14.13
CA GLU A 54 -1.46 2.58 13.56
C GLU A 54 -0.90 1.32 12.88
N SER A 55 -1.65 0.23 12.84
CA SER A 55 -1.29 -1.03 12.17
C SER A 55 -1.79 -1.05 10.74
N LEU A 56 -1.00 -1.59 9.81
CA LEU A 56 -1.33 -1.67 8.40
C LEU A 56 -2.21 -2.90 8.14
N TYR A 57 -3.43 -2.72 7.64
CA TYR A 57 -4.38 -3.82 7.39
C TYR A 57 -4.50 -4.16 5.91
N LEU A 58 -4.92 -3.18 5.10
CA LEU A 58 -5.19 -3.39 3.68
C LEU A 58 -4.41 -2.39 2.83
N VAL A 59 -4.04 -2.79 1.64
CA VAL A 59 -3.53 -1.89 0.61
C VAL A 59 -4.29 -2.17 -0.67
N VAL A 60 -4.83 -1.13 -1.30
CA VAL A 60 -5.45 -1.23 -2.62
C VAL A 60 -4.50 -0.69 -3.67
N ALA A 61 -4.43 -1.36 -4.82
CA ALA A 61 -3.54 -1.03 -5.93
C ALA A 61 -4.27 -1.26 -7.26
N ASP A 62 -4.21 -0.29 -8.18
CA ASP A 62 -4.82 -0.34 -9.52
C ASP A 62 -3.76 -0.31 -10.63
N ARG A 63 -2.79 -1.23 -10.55
CA ARG A 63 -1.63 -1.28 -11.45
C ARG A 63 -1.63 -2.54 -12.29
N GLU A 64 -0.49 -2.87 -12.87
CA GLU A 64 -0.30 -4.15 -13.53
C GLU A 64 -0.20 -5.27 -12.50
N PRO A 65 -0.75 -6.46 -12.78
CA PRO A 65 -0.58 -7.63 -11.92
C PRO A 65 0.91 -7.89 -11.64
N PRO A 66 1.29 -8.26 -10.40
CA PRO A 66 0.43 -8.67 -9.29
C PRO A 66 -0.06 -7.52 -8.38
N TRP A 67 0.02 -6.27 -8.84
CA TRP A 67 -0.36 -5.07 -8.07
C TRP A 67 -1.71 -4.51 -8.52
N ASN A 68 -2.70 -5.38 -8.75
CA ASN A 68 -4.04 -4.99 -9.16
C ASN A 68 -5.12 -5.67 -8.32
N GLY A 69 -5.53 -5.05 -7.21
CA GLY A 69 -6.50 -5.61 -6.29
C GLY A 69 -6.24 -5.17 -4.85
N VAL A 70 -6.50 -6.08 -3.91
CA VAL A 70 -6.36 -5.86 -2.47
C VAL A 70 -5.22 -6.71 -1.92
N MET A 71 -4.27 -6.08 -1.25
CA MET A 71 -3.22 -6.77 -0.51
C MET A 71 -3.60 -6.81 0.97
N VAL A 72 -3.51 -8.00 1.56
CA VAL A 72 -3.84 -8.24 2.97
C VAL A 72 -2.55 -8.33 3.77
N CYS A 73 -2.36 -7.37 4.67
CA CYS A 73 -1.16 -7.28 5.48
C CYS A 73 -1.29 -8.24 6.66
N THR A 74 -0.67 -9.40 6.52
CA THR A 74 -0.73 -10.52 7.47
C THR A 74 0.65 -11.18 7.64
N SER A 75 0.70 -12.26 8.42
CA SER A 75 1.84 -13.16 8.57
C SER A 75 1.49 -14.54 8.00
N ARG A 76 2.52 -15.30 7.58
CA ARG A 76 2.37 -16.60 6.92
C ARG A 76 1.57 -17.62 7.74
N GLU A 77 1.68 -17.57 9.07
CA GLU A 77 0.94 -18.45 9.97
C GLU A 77 -0.59 -18.32 9.86
N HIS A 78 -1.09 -17.20 9.34
CA HIS A 78 -2.52 -16.97 9.17
C HIS A 78 -3.01 -17.20 7.74
N HIS A 79 -2.11 -17.50 6.78
CA HIS A 79 -2.47 -17.63 5.37
C HIS A 79 -3.55 -18.67 5.14
N ALA A 80 -3.34 -19.89 5.66
CA ALA A 80 -4.29 -20.98 5.49
C ALA A 80 -5.69 -20.64 6.04
N ALA A 81 -5.75 -19.98 7.20
CA ALA A 81 -7.02 -19.60 7.82
C ALA A 81 -7.75 -18.50 7.03
N LEU A 82 -7.03 -17.50 6.54
CA LEU A 82 -7.61 -16.42 5.73
C LEU A 82 -8.04 -16.92 4.34
N MET A 83 -7.24 -17.78 3.70
CA MET A 83 -7.60 -18.37 2.40
C MET A 83 -8.78 -19.34 2.49
N ALA A 84 -8.97 -20.02 3.63
CA ALA A 84 -10.15 -20.85 3.85
C ALA A 84 -11.43 -20.02 3.98
N GLU A 85 -11.34 -18.81 4.54
CA GLU A 85 -12.48 -17.90 4.72
C GLU A 85 -12.75 -17.05 3.48
N VAL A 86 -11.70 -16.68 2.75
CA VAL A 86 -11.76 -15.90 1.50
C VAL A 86 -11.04 -16.68 0.40
N PRO A 87 -11.72 -17.61 -0.29
CA PRO A 87 -11.10 -18.51 -1.27
C PRO A 87 -10.40 -17.83 -2.46
N GLY A 88 -10.74 -16.56 -2.75
CA GLY A 88 -10.08 -15.77 -3.79
C GLY A 88 -8.70 -15.23 -3.40
N LEU A 89 -8.26 -15.41 -2.14
CA LEU A 89 -6.94 -14.98 -1.69
C LEU A 89 -5.84 -15.91 -2.22
N LEU A 90 -4.76 -15.28 -2.68
CA LEU A 90 -3.54 -15.93 -3.13
C LEU A 90 -2.34 -15.39 -2.33
N GLU A 91 -1.27 -16.16 -2.24
CA GLU A 91 0.00 -15.62 -1.76
C GLU A 91 0.52 -14.56 -2.75
N HIS A 92 0.93 -13.40 -2.23
CA HIS A 92 1.46 -12.37 -3.11
C HIS A 92 2.86 -12.78 -3.62
N PRO A 93 3.11 -12.84 -4.94
CA PRO A 93 4.35 -13.40 -5.50
C PRO A 93 5.60 -12.57 -5.15
N GLU A 94 5.49 -11.24 -5.10
CA GLU A 94 6.60 -10.36 -4.69
C GLU A 94 6.67 -10.14 -3.16
N LEU A 95 5.52 -10.05 -2.50
CA LEU A 95 5.40 -9.83 -1.07
C LEU A 95 5.00 -11.13 -0.37
N GLY A 96 5.79 -12.18 -0.48
CA GLY A 96 5.43 -13.54 -0.01
C GLY A 96 5.16 -13.72 1.50
N LYS A 97 5.03 -12.64 2.27
CA LYS A 97 4.46 -12.65 3.63
C LYS A 97 2.97 -12.25 3.63
N TRP A 98 2.50 -11.56 2.61
CA TRP A 98 1.15 -11.02 2.49
C TRP A 98 0.32 -11.85 1.53
N LEU A 99 -1.00 -11.74 1.68
CA LEU A 99 -1.95 -12.28 0.71
C LEU A 99 -2.39 -11.19 -0.25
N TYR A 100 -2.98 -11.62 -1.35
CA TYR A 100 -3.41 -10.80 -2.47
C TYR A 100 -4.73 -11.34 -3.02
N LEU A 101 -5.73 -10.47 -3.10
CA LEU A 101 -6.97 -10.70 -3.82
C LEU A 101 -6.87 -9.96 -5.17
N PRO A 102 -6.74 -10.66 -6.31
CA PRO A 102 -6.68 -10.02 -7.61
C PRO A 102 -8.02 -9.40 -7.99
N GLN A 103 -7.99 -8.24 -8.65
CA GLN A 103 -9.19 -7.59 -9.20
C GLN A 103 -9.94 -8.47 -10.21
N THR A 104 -9.24 -9.42 -10.83
CA THR A 104 -9.83 -10.38 -11.79
C THR A 104 -10.57 -11.54 -11.13
N ASP A 105 -10.60 -11.60 -9.79
CA ASP A 105 -11.39 -12.60 -9.06
C ASP A 105 -12.88 -12.43 -9.37
N GLU A 106 -13.59 -13.53 -9.63
CA GLU A 106 -15.01 -13.47 -10.01
C GLU A 106 -15.90 -12.95 -8.89
N ALA A 107 -15.50 -13.15 -7.63
CA ALA A 107 -16.18 -12.70 -6.44
C ALA A 107 -15.46 -11.52 -5.77
N PHE A 108 -14.68 -10.75 -6.55
CA PHE A 108 -13.78 -9.71 -6.04
C PHE A 108 -14.45 -8.75 -5.06
N GLU A 109 -15.62 -8.19 -5.41
CA GLU A 109 -16.30 -7.21 -4.56
C GLU A 109 -16.75 -7.81 -3.23
N SER A 110 -17.31 -9.02 -3.26
CA SER A 110 -17.75 -9.75 -2.06
C SER A 110 -16.57 -10.12 -1.17
N HIS A 111 -15.48 -10.65 -1.75
CA HIS A 111 -14.27 -10.96 -1.02
C HIS A 111 -13.61 -9.70 -0.43
N ALA A 112 -13.55 -8.60 -1.18
CA ALA A 112 -13.04 -7.32 -0.70
C ALA A 112 -13.88 -6.78 0.46
N ALA A 113 -15.20 -6.87 0.39
CA ALA A 113 -16.09 -6.48 1.48
C ALA A 113 -15.85 -7.31 2.75
N THR A 114 -15.65 -8.64 2.62
CA THR A 114 -15.28 -9.50 3.75
C THR A 114 -13.94 -9.07 4.37
N LEU A 115 -12.92 -8.78 3.56
CA LEU A 115 -11.62 -8.30 4.07
C LEU A 115 -11.75 -6.98 4.84
N VAL A 116 -12.59 -6.07 4.35
CA VAL A 116 -12.87 -4.79 5.02
C VAL A 116 -13.58 -5.02 6.36
N ALA A 117 -14.57 -5.90 6.40
CA ALA A 117 -15.27 -6.26 7.64
C ALA A 117 -14.31 -6.85 8.67
N LEU A 118 -13.48 -7.82 8.26
CA LEU A 118 -12.46 -8.40 9.14
C LEU A 118 -11.45 -7.36 9.65
N ALA A 119 -11.09 -6.36 8.83
CA ALA A 119 -10.20 -5.29 9.26
C ALA A 119 -10.88 -4.37 10.30
N LEU A 120 -12.13 -3.99 10.06
CA LEU A 120 -12.95 -3.21 10.98
C LEU A 120 -13.18 -3.93 12.33
N ASP A 121 -13.25 -5.25 12.32
CA ASP A 121 -13.35 -6.06 13.55
C ASP A 121 -12.01 -6.28 14.25
N ARG A 122 -10.93 -5.69 13.73
CA ARG A 122 -9.54 -5.85 14.21
C ARG A 122 -9.16 -7.33 14.29
N ASP A 123 -9.52 -8.10 13.25
CA ASP A 123 -9.23 -9.53 13.22
C ASP A 123 -7.73 -9.77 13.49
N PRO A 124 -7.39 -10.63 14.48
CA PRO A 124 -6.01 -10.81 14.94
C PRO A 124 -5.09 -11.44 13.88
N ARG A 125 -5.66 -11.99 12.80
CA ARG A 125 -4.90 -12.54 11.67
C ARG A 125 -4.39 -11.45 10.73
N MET A 126 -4.88 -10.22 10.83
CA MET A 126 -4.51 -9.09 9.99
C MET A 126 -3.93 -7.95 10.83
N GLY A 127 -3.27 -7.01 10.16
CA GLY A 127 -2.64 -5.89 10.83
C GLY A 127 -1.15 -6.15 11.05
N VAL A 128 -0.31 -5.38 10.37
CA VAL A 128 1.14 -5.40 10.56
C VAL A 128 1.57 -4.05 11.10
N ALA A 129 2.08 -4.04 12.33
CA ALA A 129 2.64 -2.84 12.91
C ALA A 129 3.83 -2.34 12.05
N PRO A 130 3.81 -1.08 11.56
CA PRO A 130 4.92 -0.53 10.82
C PRO A 130 6.15 -0.45 11.72
N LYS A 131 7.32 -0.85 11.21
CA LYS A 131 8.57 -0.70 11.95
C LYS A 131 8.79 0.79 12.30
N PRO A 132 9.08 1.14 13.56
CA PRO A 132 9.31 2.53 13.93
C PRO A 132 10.49 3.08 13.15
N LYS A 133 10.26 4.12 12.34
CA LYS A 133 11.32 4.86 11.65
C LYS A 133 12.13 5.60 12.70
N THR A 134 13.30 5.08 13.07
CA THR A 134 14.30 5.88 13.79
C THR A 134 14.66 7.09 12.93
N SER A 135 14.22 8.27 13.36
CA SER A 135 14.50 9.54 12.68
C SER A 135 15.97 9.85 12.85
N ARG A 136 16.81 9.51 11.85
CA ARG A 136 18.14 10.10 11.74
C ARG A 136 17.98 11.57 11.34
N ARG A 137 17.79 12.44 12.33
CA ARG A 137 18.09 13.87 12.20
C ARG A 137 19.59 14.00 11.91
N LYS A 138 19.99 14.07 10.64
CA LYS A 138 21.28 14.68 10.28
C LYS A 138 21.12 16.18 10.51
N SER A 139 21.66 16.69 11.61
CA SER A 139 21.86 18.12 11.82
C SER A 139 22.90 18.62 10.81
N TRP A 140 22.46 19.27 9.74
CA TRP A 140 23.34 19.88 8.74
C TRP A 140 23.89 21.25 9.18
N ARG A 141 24.14 21.47 10.47
CA ARG A 141 24.83 22.67 10.96
C ARG A 141 25.79 22.32 12.09
N ALA A 142 27.07 22.35 11.74
CA ALA A 142 28.14 22.97 12.54
C ALA A 142 28.77 24.00 11.56
N ALA A 143 28.75 25.32 11.78
CA ALA A 143 29.48 26.08 12.81
C ALA A 143 30.97 25.71 12.73
N ASP A 144 31.91 26.56 12.32
CA ASP A 144 32.00 27.99 11.99
C ASP A 144 33.11 28.14 10.92
#